data_AF-A0A8S9K2P4-F1
#
_entry.id   AF-A0A8S9K2P4-F1
#
_cell.length_a   1.000
_cell.length_b   1.000
_cell.length_c   1.000
_cell.angle_alpha   90.00
_cell.angle_beta   90.00
_cell.angle_gamma   90.00
#
_symmetry.space_group_name_H-M   'P 1'
#
loop_
_entity.id
_entity.type
_entity.pdbx_description
1 polymer ?
#
loop_
_entity_poly.entity_id
_entity_poly.type
_entity_poly.pdbx_seq_one_letter_code
_entity_poly.pdbx_strand_id
1 'polypeptide(L)' 'MAVLIGDLVMMALLFSSTGAAGAIGLMGVQGNKHVMWKKVCNVFGKFCHQTAALVAITLLAAIMFMVLVVLDAMKLP' A
#
# COMPACT_ATOMS: atom_id res chain seq x y z
N MET A 1 -5.77 7.11 24.64
CA MET A 1 -5.06 8.20 23.94
C MET A 1 -3.72 7.76 23.36
N ALA A 2 -2.81 7.16 24.13
CA ALA A 2 -1.53 6.66 23.58
C ALA A 2 -1.72 5.63 22.45
N VAL A 3 -2.70 4.73 22.59
CA VAL A 3 -3.09 3.74 21.57
C VAL A 3 -3.55 4.44 20.27
N LEU A 4 -4.54 5.34 20.36
CA LEU A 4 -5.02 6.12 19.21
C LEU A 4 -3.89 6.88 18.47
N ILE A 5 -2.94 7.48 19.19
CA ILE A 5 -1.80 8.15 18.57
C ILE A 5 -0.92 7.14 17.82
N GLY A 6 -0.64 5.98 18.43
CA GLY A 6 0.08 4.90 17.78
C GLY A 6 -0.62 4.39 16.51
N ASP A 7 -1.94 4.24 16.57
CA ASP A 7 -2.75 3.79 15.43
C ASP A 7 -2.74 4.79 14.28
N LEU A 8 -2.81 6.10 14.58
CA LEU A 8 -2.68 7.16 13.58
C LEU A 8 -1.31 7.16 12.91
N VAL A 9 -0.23 6.94 13.67
CA VAL A 9 1.13 6.82 13.12
C VAL A 9 1.24 5.59 12.22
N MET A 10 0.73 4.44 12.65
CA MET A 10 0.73 3.22 11.84
C MET A 10 -0.10 3.36 10.57
N MET A 11 -1.27 4.01 10.66
CA MET A 11 -2.10 4.32 9.49
C MET A 11 -1.32 5.16 8.48
N ALA A 12 -0.67 6.24 8.91
CA ALA A 12 0.13 7.09 8.02
C ALA A 12 1.24 6.30 7.31
N LEU A 13 1.98 5.46 8.05
CA LEU A 13 3.05 4.62 7.51
C LEU A 13 2.52 3.58 6.50
N LEU A 14 1.38 2.96 6.78
CA LEU A 14 0.75 1.98 5.88
C LEU A 14 0.36 2.61 4.55
N PHE A 15 -0.28 3.79 4.56
CA PHE A 15 -0.65 4.49 3.34
C PHE A 15 0.57 4.97 2.54
N SER A 16 1.60 5.53 3.21
CA SER A 16 2.83 5.97 2.54
C SER A 16 3.58 4.81 1.88
N SER A 17 3.76 3.70 2.59
CA SER A 17 4.48 2.52 2.07
C SER A 17 3.71 1.84 0.93
N THR A 18 2.39 1.71 1.05
CA THR A 18 1.53 1.13 -0.01
C THR A 18 1.53 2.01 -1.26
N GLY A 19 1.50 3.34 -1.10
CA GLY A 19 1.60 4.28 -2.22
C GLY A 19 2.94 4.21 -2.95
N ALA A 20 4.05 4.14 -2.20
CA ALA A 20 5.38 3.97 -2.76
C ALA A 20 5.51 2.63 -3.50
N ALA A 21 5.04 1.53 -2.88
CA ALA A 21 5.03 0.20 -3.50
C ALA A 21 4.18 0.18 -4.78
N GLY A 22 3.03 0.86 -4.78
CA GLY A 22 2.17 1.00 -5.95
C GLY A 22 2.85 1.75 -7.10
N ALA A 23 3.49 2.88 -6.82
CA ALA A 23 4.20 3.67 -7.83
C ALA A 23 5.36 2.88 -8.47
N ILE A 24 6.21 2.24 -7.66
CA ILE A 24 7.31 1.41 -8.16
C ILE A 24 6.75 0.16 -8.87
N GLY A 25 5.69 -0.44 -8.36
CA GLY A 25 5.02 -1.60 -8.97
C GLY A 25 4.49 -1.28 -10.36
N LEU A 26 3.81 -0.13 -10.53
CA LEU A 26 3.34 0.35 -11.84
C LEU A 26 4.50 0.58 -12.80
N MET A 27 5.59 1.20 -12.33
CA MET A 27 6.79 1.34 -13.15
C MET A 27 7.40 -0.02 -13.53
N GLY A 28 7.32 -1.03 -12.65
CA GLY A 28 7.73 -2.41 -12.96
C GLY A 28 6.90 -3.10 -14.04
N VAL A 29 5.60 -2.77 -14.16
CA VAL A 29 4.67 -3.32 -15.17
C VAL A 29 4.77 -2.55 -16.49
N GLN A 30 4.72 -1.22 -16.45
CA GLN A 30 4.66 -0.36 -17.63
C GLN A 30 6.05 -0.09 -18.22
N GLY A 31 7.07 0.00 -17.37
CA GLY A 31 8.41 0.46 -17.73
C GLY A 31 8.42 1.95 -18.10
N ASN A 32 9.61 2.52 -18.26
CA ASN A 32 9.75 3.88 -18.80
C ASN A 32 10.96 3.95 -19.74
N LYS A 33 10.68 4.10 -21.03
CA LYS A 33 11.73 4.16 -22.07
C LYS A 33 12.62 5.40 -21.93
N HIS A 34 12.08 6.52 -21.44
CA HIS A 34 12.81 7.78 -21.35
C HIS A 34 13.98 7.71 -20.36
N VAL A 35 13.84 6.92 -19.29
CA VAL A 35 14.89 6.68 -18.28
C VAL A 35 15.48 5.27 -18.39
N MET A 36 15.32 4.62 -19.54
CA MET A 36 15.82 3.25 -19.82
C MET A 36 15.34 2.17 -18.84
N TRP A 37 14.23 2.39 -18.13
CA TRP A 37 13.65 1.41 -17.22
C TRP A 37 12.86 0.36 -17.99
N LYS A 38 13.41 -0.86 -18.06
CA LYS A 38 12.77 -2.03 -18.68
C LYS A 38 11.70 -2.62 -17.76
N LYS A 39 10.67 -3.22 -18.36
CA LYS A 39 9.59 -3.92 -17.64
C LYS A 39 10.16 -5.11 -16.87
N VAL A 40 10.29 -4.98 -15.55
CA VAL A 40 10.75 -6.06 -14.66
C VAL A 40 9.74 -7.20 -14.60
N CYS A 41 8.45 -6.85 -14.68
CA CYS A 41 7.33 -7.79 -14.63
C CYS A 41 7.34 -8.81 -15.80
N ASN A 42 8.06 -8.53 -16.90
CA ASN A 42 8.20 -9.45 -18.03
C ASN A 42 9.15 -10.63 -17.72
N VAL A 43 10.08 -10.45 -16.77
CA VAL A 43 11.03 -11.48 -16.33
C VAL A 43 10.46 -12.28 -15.15
N PHE A 44 9.73 -11.61 -14.26
CA PHE A 44 9.16 -12.19 -13.03
C PHE A 44 7.63 -12.11 -12.99
N GLY A 45 6.95 -12.56 -14.06
CA GLY A 45 5.50 -12.38 -14.22
C GLY A 45 4.64 -12.92 -13.06
N LYS A 46 4.94 -14.14 -12.57
CA LYS A 46 4.18 -14.76 -11.47
C LYS A 46 4.32 -13.99 -10.16
N PHE A 47 5.55 -13.57 -9.82
CA PHE A 47 5.81 -12.76 -8.63
C PHE A 47 5.17 -11.38 -8.74
N CYS A 48 5.20 -10.77 -9.92
CA CYS A 48 4.62 -9.46 -10.15
C CYS A 48 3.10 -9.46 -9.95
N HIS A 49 2.39 -10.48 -10.44
CA HIS A 49 0.95 -10.63 -10.20
C HIS A 49 0.64 -10.87 -8.71
N GLN A 50 1.43 -11.72 -8.05
CA GLN A 50 1.27 -11.97 -6.61
C GLN A 50 1.51 -10.70 -5.78
N THR A 51 2.56 -9.93 -6.08
CA THR A 51 2.85 -8.66 -5.40
C THR A 51 1.76 -7.63 -5.66
N ALA A 52 1.23 -7.54 -6.88
CA ALA A 52 0.11 -6.65 -7.17
C ALA A 52 -1.14 -7.01 -6.36
N ALA A 53 -1.46 -8.30 -6.26
CA ALA A 53 -2.57 -8.78 -5.42
C ALA A 53 -2.32 -8.47 -3.93
N LEU A 54 -1.09 -8.68 -3.44
CA LEU A 54 -0.71 -8.35 -2.07
C LEU A 54 -0.88 -6.86 -1.76
N VAL A 55 -0.38 -5.98 -2.62
CA VAL A 55 -0.52 -4.51 -2.45
C VAL A 55 -1.99 -4.10 -2.43
N ALA A 56 -2.84 -4.71 -3.28
CA ALA A 56 -4.27 -4.45 -3.28
C ALA A 56 -4.94 -4.90 -1.98
N ILE A 57 -4.60 -6.09 -1.47
CA ILE A 57 -5.11 -6.60 -0.19
C ILE A 57 -4.62 -5.72 0.97
N THR A 58 -3.36 -5.29 0.96
CA THR A 58 -2.80 -4.37 1.98
C THR A 58 -3.52 -3.03 1.96
N LEU A 59 -3.88 -2.50 0.78
CA LEU A 59 -4.66 -1.27 0.69
C LEU A 59 -6.07 -1.43 1.28
N LEU A 60 -6.74 -2.54 1.01
CA LEU A 60 -8.04 -2.85 1.63
C LEU A 60 -7.91 -2.97 3.16
N ALA A 61 -6.85 -3.63 3.64
CA ALA A 61 -6.54 -3.74 5.06
C ALA A 61 -6.27 -2.37 5.72
N ALA A 62 -5.58 -1.46 5.02
CA ALA A 62 -5.34 -0.10 5.52
C ALA A 62 -6.65 0.72 5.60
N ILE A 63 -7.57 0.54 4.66
CA ILE A 63 -8.89 1.20 4.66
C ILE A 63 -9.74 0.71 5.84
N MET A 64 -9.84 -0.61 6.06
CA MET A 64 -10.59 -1.14 7.21
C MET A 64 -9.97 -0.71 8.54
N PHE A 65 -8.63 -0.66 8.64
CA PHE A 65 -7.95 -0.15 9.82
C PHE A 65 -8.27 1.34 10.05
N MET A 66 -8.28 2.16 8.99
CA MET A 66 -8.69 3.56 9.07
C MET A 66 -10.12 3.73 9.60
N VAL A 67 -11.07 2.89 9.15
CA VAL A 67 -12.44 2.90 9.69
C VAL A 67 -12.44 2.57 11.18
N LEU A 68 -11.70 1.56 11.63
CA LEU A 68 -11.59 1.22 13.05
C LEU A 68 -11.03 2.38 13.89
N VAL A 69 -9.99 3.05 13.41
CA VAL A 69 -9.39 4.21 14.07
C VAL A 69 -10.39 5.38 14.17
N VAL A 70 -11.19 5.60 13.13
CA VAL A 70 -12.24 6.64 13.15
C VAL A 70 -13.33 6.29 14.17
N LEU A 71 -13.75 5.03 14.25
CA LEU A 71 -14.75 4.58 15.23
C LEU A 71 -14.25 4.75 16.67
N ASP A 72 -12.98 4.38 16.94
CA ASP A 72 -12.34 4.58 18.25
C ASP A 72 -12.22 6.07 18.58
N ALA A 73 -11.82 6.91 17.61
CA ALA A 73 -11.73 8.36 17.79
C ALA A 73 -13.09 9.00 18.10
N MET A 74 -14.17 8.47 17.54
CA MET A 74 -15.55 8.89 17.82
C MET A 74 -16.08 8.41 19.17
N LYS A 75 -15.30 7.62 19.93
CA LYS A 75 -15.70 6.99 21.21
C LYS A 75 -16.99 6.17 21.07
N LEU A 76 -17.17 5.52 19.92
CA LEU A 76 -18.23 4.53 19.79
C LEU A 76 -17.87 3.35 20.73
N PRO A 77 -18.80 2.87 21.58
CA PRO A 77 -18.52 1.78 22.53
C PRO A 77 -18.13 0.48 21.82
#